data_AF-A0A1I6BHL2-F1
#
_entry.id   AF-A0A1I6BHL2-F1
#
_cell.length_a   1.000
_cell.length_b   1.000
_cell.length_c   1.000
_cell.angle_alpha   90.00
_cell.angle_beta   90.00
_cell.angle_gamma   90.00
#
_symmetry.space_group_name_H-M   'P 1'
#
loop_
_entity.id
_entity.type
_entity.pdbx_description
1 polymer ?
#
loop_
_entity_poly.entity_id
_entity_poly.type
_entity_poly.pdbx_seq_one_letter_code
_entity_poly.pdbx_strand_id
1 'polypeptide(L)'
;MRIPLLLLLLLLFLPAIRASACTIVSGTDRKGQTWAMNNEDFLHTSSTCVNVFPAKEKNTLGYITFTYGSPESSVQGGANAAGLFFDINALPPPQQYKLSTGKKPFPHGNMLEYMLQHCQSVPEFLALWETYYLPDLGDQIHVADKYGNLAVIAPDTIVRATQQLTSTNFNVCDTGPQKQRCWRYPIAQQVLSTGGISHANLVKLADATSWREFTTTVYTNIHNLSTGDIWFYLAEDFQTPWRTNIQTLLKGGKRSILLTSQFPQNAGVRLTQVLTNHGTAKAVSAFLQAGRFSEAQKESMLRLTFLHQFYIEKAFAKASLLFPLWERYLPTNKKVDGTEVQFTKAEVLATQGKKAEAIRVLEAVQTPNWKTDALLANLRNTAQPNVVLHLNGFLNAKAVVAEVKGHYNFYYFLHKTPAGWALRLKSDQTELKYCFYVDGKRTVDPAQPVVEKQETVKGDFAAFNVWRLK
;
A
#
# COMPACT_ATOMS: atom_id res chain seq x y z
N MET A 1 43.93 -17.61 14.84
CA MET A 1 43.24 -18.04 13.61
C MET A 1 42.87 -16.80 12.81
N ARG A 2 43.49 -16.60 11.65
CA ARG A 2 43.22 -15.45 10.76
C ARG A 2 42.01 -15.80 9.90
N ILE A 3 40.86 -15.20 10.18
CA ILE A 3 39.68 -15.31 9.31
C ILE A 3 40.00 -14.50 8.04
N PRO A 4 39.84 -15.05 6.83
CA PRO A 4 40.17 -14.34 5.61
C PRO A 4 39.20 -13.16 5.42
N LEU A 5 39.78 -11.99 5.14
CA LEU A 5 39.10 -10.70 4.89
C LEU A 5 38.05 -10.76 3.75
N LEU A 6 38.01 -11.85 3.00
CA LEU A 6 37.07 -12.10 1.89
C LEU A 6 35.63 -12.41 2.35
N LEU A 7 35.42 -12.83 3.61
CA LEU A 7 34.09 -13.13 4.16
C LEU A 7 33.36 -11.90 4.74
N LEU A 8 34.05 -10.76 4.85
CA LEU A 8 33.46 -9.50 5.32
C LEU A 8 32.80 -8.68 4.18
N LEU A 9 33.08 -9.03 2.92
CA LEU A 9 32.58 -8.30 1.74
C LEU A 9 31.25 -8.83 1.20
N LEU A 10 30.74 -9.96 1.73
CA LEU A 10 29.43 -10.51 1.36
C LEU A 10 28.27 -10.06 2.27
N LEU A 11 28.54 -9.24 3.29
CA LEU A 11 27.55 -8.75 4.26
C LEU A 11 27.09 -7.30 4.00
N LEU A 12 27.49 -6.67 2.89
CA LEU A 12 27.21 -5.25 2.59
C LEU A 12 26.15 -5.00 1.51
N PHE A 13 25.46 -6.03 1.02
CA PHE A 13 24.34 -5.88 0.09
C PHE A 13 23.05 -6.40 0.70
N LEU A 14 22.58 -5.75 1.78
CA LEU A 14 21.15 -5.75 2.07
C LEU A 14 20.49 -4.89 0.99
N PRO A 15 19.69 -5.45 0.06
CA PRO A 15 18.87 -4.61 -0.79
C PRO A 15 17.90 -3.86 0.12
N ALA A 16 17.97 -2.53 0.07
CA ALA A 16 16.94 -1.69 0.65
C ALA A 16 15.59 -2.20 0.12
N ILE A 17 14.71 -2.60 1.04
CA ILE A 17 13.32 -2.84 0.73
C ILE A 17 12.87 -1.58 -0.02
N ARG A 18 12.45 -1.72 -1.29
CA ARG A 18 11.82 -0.63 -2.03
C ARG A 18 10.51 -0.37 -1.30
N ALA A 19 10.55 0.53 -0.31
CA ALA A 19 9.37 0.96 0.41
C ALA A 19 8.39 1.52 -0.62
N SER A 20 7.14 1.07 -0.51
CA SER A 20 6.06 1.47 -1.40
C SER A 20 6.02 2.98 -1.45
N ALA A 21 6.27 3.52 -2.64
CA ALA A 21 6.62 4.90 -2.75
C ALA A 21 5.34 5.64 -3.18
N CYS A 22 4.72 6.54 -2.39
CA CYS A 22 3.64 7.51 -2.68
C CYS A 22 4.19 8.87 -3.18
N THR A 23 3.38 9.68 -3.88
CA THR A 23 3.78 11.02 -4.33
C THR A 23 2.76 12.05 -3.91
N ILE A 24 3.17 13.03 -3.10
CA ILE A 24 2.31 14.14 -2.67
C ILE A 24 2.86 15.46 -3.18
N VAL A 25 1.99 16.29 -3.73
CA VAL A 25 2.30 17.63 -4.22
C VAL A 25 1.26 18.62 -3.70
N SER A 26 1.72 19.81 -3.31
CA SER A 26 0.84 20.95 -3.05
C SER A 26 1.41 22.23 -3.66
N GLY A 27 0.56 23.23 -3.88
CA GLY A 27 1.00 24.52 -4.37
C GLY A 27 -0.14 25.45 -4.75
N THR A 28 0.24 26.69 -5.06
CA THR A 28 -0.72 27.75 -5.40
C THR A 28 -0.67 28.02 -6.91
N ASP A 29 -1.84 28.05 -7.54
CA ASP A 29 -1.94 28.38 -8.97
C ASP A 29 -1.81 29.90 -9.23
N ARG A 30 -1.77 30.28 -10.51
CA ARG A 30 -1.66 31.68 -10.92
C ARG A 30 -2.85 32.56 -10.52
N LYS A 31 -3.97 31.95 -10.10
CA LYS A 31 -5.17 32.66 -9.62
C LYS A 31 -5.18 32.75 -8.08
N GLY A 32 -4.14 32.28 -7.40
CA GLY A 32 -4.06 32.27 -5.94
C GLY A 32 -4.84 31.13 -5.29
N GLN A 33 -5.28 30.11 -6.04
CA GLN A 33 -5.96 28.95 -5.46
C GLN A 33 -4.94 27.89 -5.06
N THR A 34 -5.12 27.30 -3.88
CA THR A 34 -4.21 26.25 -3.38
C THR A 34 -4.74 24.87 -3.73
N TRP A 35 -3.84 24.01 -4.18
CA TRP A 35 -4.12 22.65 -4.61
C TRP A 35 -3.27 21.64 -3.86
N ALA A 36 -3.78 20.43 -3.71
CA ALA A 36 -3.04 19.27 -3.22
C ALA A 36 -3.35 18.04 -4.08
N MET A 37 -2.38 17.14 -4.23
CA MET A 37 -2.52 15.86 -4.93
C MET A 37 -1.74 14.78 -4.19
N ASN A 38 -2.32 13.59 -4.06
CA ASN A 38 -1.59 12.39 -3.64
C ASN A 38 -1.85 11.21 -4.61
N ASN A 39 -0.79 10.50 -4.96
CA ASN A 39 -0.82 9.13 -5.46
C ASN A 39 -0.57 8.16 -4.29
N GLU A 40 -1.59 7.40 -3.91
CA GLU A 40 -1.48 6.40 -2.85
C GLU A 40 -0.99 5.07 -3.40
N ASP A 41 0.22 4.67 -3.01
CA ASP A 41 0.92 3.53 -3.58
C ASP A 41 1.01 2.39 -2.56
N PHE A 42 0.31 1.27 -2.83
CA PHE A 42 0.34 0.07 -1.98
C PHE A 42 -0.05 -1.18 -2.77
N LEU A 43 -0.31 -2.31 -2.11
CA LEU A 43 -0.93 -3.46 -2.75
C LEU A 43 -2.35 -3.09 -3.24
N HIS A 44 -2.71 -3.50 -4.46
CA HIS A 44 -4.01 -3.13 -5.02
C HIS A 44 -5.16 -3.73 -4.21
N THR A 45 -6.10 -2.88 -3.78
CA THR A 45 -7.35 -3.31 -3.14
C THR A 45 -8.56 -2.65 -3.76
N SER A 46 -9.70 -3.32 -3.69
CA SER A 46 -11.01 -2.74 -4.01
C SER A 46 -11.67 -2.05 -2.80
N SER A 47 -11.04 -2.10 -1.63
CA SER A 47 -11.61 -1.75 -0.33
C SER A 47 -11.13 -0.42 0.28
N THR A 48 -10.66 0.53 -0.55
CA THR A 48 -10.36 1.89 -0.08
C THR A 48 -11.65 2.65 0.26
N CYS A 49 -11.67 3.33 1.41
CA CYS A 49 -12.82 4.09 1.88
C CYS A 49 -12.53 5.60 1.95
N VAL A 50 -13.50 6.40 1.54
CA VAL A 50 -13.61 7.83 1.87
C VAL A 50 -14.60 7.96 3.03
N ASN A 51 -14.08 8.21 4.22
CA ASN A 51 -14.88 8.34 5.44
C ASN A 51 -15.28 9.80 5.63
N VAL A 52 -16.55 10.05 5.90
CA VAL A 52 -17.14 11.39 6.02
C VAL A 52 -17.59 11.61 7.45
N PHE A 53 -17.14 12.71 8.04
CA PHE A 53 -17.44 13.11 9.41
C PHE A 53 -17.97 14.54 9.41
N PRO A 54 -19.30 14.75 9.43
CA PRO A 54 -19.88 16.07 9.66
C PRO A 54 -19.42 16.67 10.99
N ALA A 55 -19.42 18.01 11.08
CA ALA A 55 -19.18 18.71 12.34
C ALA A 55 -20.17 18.21 13.41
N LYS A 56 -19.66 17.83 14.58
CA LYS A 56 -20.47 17.31 15.69
C LYS A 56 -21.01 18.43 16.59
N GLU A 57 -20.21 19.49 16.74
CA GLU A 57 -20.42 20.58 17.69
C GLU A 57 -20.14 21.93 17.04
N LYS A 58 -20.64 23.01 17.66
CA LYS A 58 -20.56 24.40 17.15
C LYS A 58 -19.13 24.87 16.83
N ASN A 59 -18.11 24.29 17.46
CA ASN A 59 -16.70 24.66 17.31
C ASN A 59 -15.85 23.54 16.70
N THR A 60 -16.46 22.64 15.93
CA THR A 60 -15.76 21.57 15.22
C THR A 60 -15.99 21.69 13.72
N LEU A 61 -15.00 21.26 12.95
CA LEU A 61 -15.07 21.21 11.49
C LEU A 61 -15.58 19.84 11.05
N GLY A 62 -16.33 19.83 9.95
CA GLY A 62 -16.56 18.60 9.20
C GLY A 62 -15.32 18.24 8.40
N TYR A 63 -15.01 16.96 8.28
CA TYR A 63 -13.83 16.47 7.57
C TYR A 63 -14.06 15.13 6.89
N ILE A 64 -13.12 14.77 6.02
CA ILE A 64 -13.03 13.46 5.40
C ILE A 64 -11.67 12.82 5.68
N THR A 65 -11.63 11.50 5.76
CA THR A 65 -10.39 10.72 5.85
C THR A 65 -10.37 9.63 4.78
N PHE A 66 -9.16 9.18 4.42
CA PHE A 66 -8.94 8.05 3.54
C PHE A 66 -8.40 6.88 4.35
N THR A 67 -9.00 5.71 4.18
CA THR A 67 -8.52 4.48 4.81
C THR A 67 -8.39 3.36 3.79
N TYR A 68 -7.42 2.49 4.03
CA TYR A 68 -7.15 1.33 3.20
C TYR A 68 -7.79 0.09 3.82
N GLY A 69 -8.67 -0.59 3.08
CA GLY A 69 -9.22 -1.88 3.50
C GLY A 69 -10.55 -1.83 4.24
N SER A 70 -10.60 -1.05 5.31
CA SER A 70 -11.83 -0.84 6.08
C SER A 70 -11.93 0.61 6.56
N PRO A 71 -13.13 1.09 6.93
CA PRO A 71 -13.31 2.41 7.50
C PRO A 71 -12.73 2.55 8.93
N GLU A 72 -12.40 1.45 9.59
CA GLU A 72 -11.79 1.41 10.93
C GLU A 72 -10.26 1.34 10.90
N SER A 73 -9.65 1.18 9.71
CA SER A 73 -8.20 1.12 9.52
C SER A 73 -7.52 2.45 9.80
N SER A 74 -6.19 2.43 9.88
CA SER A 74 -5.40 3.64 10.07
C SER A 74 -5.63 4.66 8.95
N VAL A 75 -5.80 5.92 9.32
CA VAL A 75 -5.98 7.03 8.36
C VAL A 75 -4.70 7.26 7.57
N GLN A 76 -4.82 7.28 6.25
CA GLN A 76 -3.71 7.54 5.32
C GLN A 76 -3.57 9.03 4.99
N GLY A 77 -4.72 9.73 4.87
CA GLY A 77 -4.78 11.16 4.57
C GLY A 77 -6.19 11.72 4.80
N GLY A 78 -6.37 13.01 4.56
CA GLY A 78 -7.69 13.64 4.68
C GLY A 78 -7.70 15.14 4.46
N ALA A 79 -8.91 15.70 4.47
CA ALA A 79 -9.12 17.13 4.34
C ALA A 79 -10.35 17.59 5.14
N ASN A 80 -10.38 18.85 5.56
CA ASN A 80 -11.50 19.41 6.33
C ASN A 80 -12.19 20.60 5.63
N ALA A 81 -13.37 20.95 6.15
CA ALA A 81 -14.24 21.99 5.61
C ALA A 81 -13.60 23.39 5.59
N ALA A 82 -12.52 23.61 6.34
CA ALA A 82 -11.76 24.85 6.32
C ALA A 82 -10.75 24.94 5.17
N GLY A 83 -10.50 23.83 4.47
CA GLY A 83 -9.53 23.73 3.39
C GLY A 83 -8.13 23.33 3.86
N LEU A 84 -8.01 22.64 5.00
CA LEU A 84 -6.77 22.00 5.46
C LEU A 84 -6.71 20.57 4.95
N PHE A 85 -5.56 20.17 4.41
CA PHE A 85 -5.27 18.84 3.85
C PHE A 85 -4.03 18.26 4.49
N PHE A 86 -4.02 16.93 4.65
CA PHE A 86 -2.79 16.19 4.89
C PHE A 86 -2.78 14.84 4.18
N ASP A 87 -1.58 14.33 3.96
CA ASP A 87 -1.33 12.96 3.52
C ASP A 87 0.07 12.50 3.98
N ILE A 88 0.34 11.20 3.97
CA ILE A 88 1.54 10.60 4.60
C ILE A 88 2.43 9.95 3.55
N ASN A 89 3.75 10.12 3.67
CA ASN A 89 4.70 9.29 2.94
C ASN A 89 5.43 8.34 3.89
N ALA A 90 5.26 7.04 3.64
CA ALA A 90 6.05 6.02 4.32
C ALA A 90 7.56 6.23 4.09
N LEU A 91 8.39 6.18 5.12
CA LEU A 91 9.84 6.36 5.00
C LEU A 91 10.58 5.02 5.17
N PRO A 92 11.69 4.78 4.45
CA PRO A 92 12.43 3.54 4.56
C PRO A 92 13.11 3.43 5.95
N PRO A 93 12.92 2.34 6.71
CA PRO A 93 13.60 2.16 7.99
C PRO A 93 15.09 1.80 7.81
N PRO A 94 15.94 1.98 8.84
CA PRO A 94 15.63 2.69 10.08
C PRO A 94 15.71 4.20 9.85
N GLN A 95 14.65 4.92 10.21
CA GLN A 95 14.75 6.37 10.40
C GLN A 95 15.25 6.62 11.81
N GLN A 96 16.37 7.33 11.93
CA GLN A 96 16.88 7.77 13.23
C GLN A 96 16.52 9.24 13.42
N TYR A 97 15.45 9.47 14.16
CA TYR A 97 15.05 10.82 14.54
C TYR A 97 15.66 11.18 15.87
N LYS A 98 16.09 12.45 16.01
CA LYS A 98 16.32 13.00 17.34
C LYS A 98 14.94 13.16 17.96
N LEU A 99 14.59 12.29 18.93
CA LEU A 99 13.38 12.49 19.72
C LEU A 99 13.34 13.95 20.17
N SER A 100 12.21 14.60 19.91
CA SER A 100 12.03 16.01 20.17
C SER A 100 12.09 16.25 21.68
N THR A 101 13.30 16.54 22.16
CA THR A 101 13.56 16.82 23.57
C THR A 101 12.61 17.94 24.04
N GLY A 102 11.80 17.65 25.06
CA GLY A 102 10.85 18.61 25.66
C GLY A 102 9.41 18.57 25.13
N LYS A 103 9.08 17.83 24.07
CA LYS A 103 7.68 17.68 23.62
C LYS A 103 6.92 16.65 24.46
N LYS A 104 5.61 16.85 24.58
CA LYS A 104 4.72 15.94 25.33
C LYS A 104 3.97 15.00 24.38
N PRO A 105 3.60 13.78 24.82
CA PRO A 105 2.66 12.96 24.05
C PRO A 105 1.36 13.73 23.84
N PHE A 106 0.77 13.63 22.64
CA PHE A 106 -0.50 14.28 22.36
C PHE A 106 -1.65 13.69 23.23
N PRO A 107 -2.40 14.50 24.00
CA PRO A 107 -3.29 13.98 25.05
C PRO A 107 -4.71 13.61 24.56
N HIS A 108 -5.08 13.92 23.31
CA HIS A 108 -6.45 13.79 22.81
C HIS A 108 -6.62 12.66 21.78
N GLY A 109 -5.81 11.60 21.86
CA GLY A 109 -5.88 10.45 20.95
C GLY A 109 -5.11 10.69 19.65
N ASN A 110 -5.74 10.52 18.49
CA ASN A 110 -5.07 10.69 17.20
C ASN A 110 -4.95 12.18 16.84
N MET A 111 -3.72 12.69 16.76
CA MET A 111 -3.45 14.10 16.48
C MET A 111 -3.86 14.54 15.06
N LEU A 112 -3.84 13.65 14.08
CA LEU A 112 -4.21 13.97 12.69
C LEU A 112 -5.72 14.10 12.53
N GLU A 113 -6.49 13.24 13.20
CA GLU A 113 -7.94 13.39 13.28
C GLU A 113 -8.32 14.65 14.06
N TYR A 114 -7.64 14.92 15.18
CA TYR A 114 -7.84 16.16 15.94
C TYR A 114 -7.56 17.39 15.08
N MET A 115 -6.47 17.39 14.31
CA MET A 115 -6.15 18.45 13.36
C MET A 115 -7.29 18.68 12.36
N LEU A 116 -7.81 17.62 11.75
CA LEU A 116 -8.92 17.75 10.81
C LEU A 116 -10.19 18.32 11.47
N GLN A 117 -10.45 17.95 12.72
CA GLN A 117 -11.64 18.37 13.45
C GLN A 117 -11.54 19.81 14.00
N HIS A 118 -10.33 20.29 14.32
CA HIS A 118 -10.15 21.54 15.10
C HIS A 118 -9.28 22.61 14.43
N CYS A 119 -8.34 22.25 13.55
CA CYS A 119 -7.45 23.22 12.90
C CYS A 119 -8.04 23.74 11.58
N GLN A 120 -7.98 25.05 11.38
CA GLN A 120 -8.42 25.71 10.14
C GLN A 120 -7.27 25.96 9.16
N SER A 121 -6.02 25.85 9.62
CA SER A 121 -4.84 26.21 8.85
C SER A 121 -3.60 25.39 9.24
N VAL A 122 -2.61 25.35 8.36
CA VAL A 122 -1.31 24.72 8.62
C VAL A 122 -0.58 25.38 9.81
N PRO A 123 -0.54 26.72 9.95
CA PRO A 123 0.02 27.37 11.14
C PRO A 123 -0.59 26.89 12.46
N GLU A 124 -1.91 26.68 12.53
CA GLU A 124 -2.57 26.15 13.74
C GLU A 124 -2.11 24.71 14.06
N PHE A 125 -2.01 23.85 13.05
CA PHE A 125 -1.47 22.50 13.26
C PHE A 125 -0.01 22.52 13.70
N LEU A 126 0.81 23.39 13.09
CA LEU A 126 2.22 23.50 13.45
C LEU A 126 2.41 24.02 14.88
N ALA A 127 1.51 24.86 15.39
CA ALA A 127 1.52 25.25 16.80
C ALA A 127 1.29 24.05 17.74
N LEU A 128 0.41 23.11 17.38
CA LEU A 128 0.24 21.86 18.11
C LEU A 128 1.52 21.00 18.01
N TRP A 129 2.11 20.91 16.82
CA TRP A 129 3.32 20.13 16.57
C TRP A 129 4.53 20.63 17.37
N GLU A 130 4.65 21.92 17.66
CA GLU A 130 5.73 22.43 18.52
C GLU A 130 5.60 21.97 19.98
N THR A 131 4.36 21.72 20.45
CA THR A 131 4.09 21.33 21.84
C THR A 131 4.07 19.82 22.02
N TYR A 132 3.54 19.10 21.02
CA TYR A 132 3.27 17.68 21.09
C TYR A 132 4.05 16.90 20.04
N TYR A 133 4.37 15.64 20.36
CA TYR A 133 4.89 14.70 19.37
C TYR A 133 3.93 13.53 19.16
N LEU A 134 4.02 12.90 18.00
CA LEU A 134 3.37 11.64 17.66
C LEU A 134 4.37 10.50 17.91
N PRO A 135 4.22 9.70 18.99
CA PRO A 135 5.19 8.67 19.35
C PRO A 135 5.44 7.63 18.25
N ASP A 136 4.41 7.33 17.48
CA ASP A 136 4.43 6.30 16.44
C ASP A 136 4.73 6.87 15.04
N LEU A 137 5.05 8.18 14.92
CA LEU A 137 5.39 8.75 13.62
C LEU A 137 6.80 8.31 13.21
N GLY A 138 6.89 7.24 12.43
CA GLY A 138 8.10 6.83 11.70
C GLY A 138 8.22 7.43 10.29
N ASP A 139 7.22 8.22 9.88
CA ASP A 139 6.99 8.68 8.52
C ASP A 139 7.02 10.22 8.44
N GLN A 140 6.73 10.78 7.26
CA GLN A 140 6.54 12.23 7.11
C GLN A 140 5.11 12.57 6.70
N ILE A 141 4.64 13.71 7.19
CA ILE A 141 3.29 14.23 6.95
C ILE A 141 3.41 15.45 6.03
N HIS A 142 2.76 15.42 4.88
CA HIS A 142 2.61 16.58 4.02
C HIS A 142 1.31 17.29 4.40
N VAL A 143 1.37 18.59 4.68
CA VAL A 143 0.21 19.42 4.99
C VAL A 143 0.13 20.64 4.07
N ALA A 144 -1.09 21.03 3.71
CA ALA A 144 -1.37 22.23 2.94
C ALA A 144 -2.71 22.83 3.36
N ASP A 145 -2.85 24.16 3.29
CA ASP A 145 -4.14 24.81 3.50
C ASP A 145 -4.56 25.73 2.34
N LYS A 146 -5.82 26.16 2.34
CA LYS A 146 -6.37 27.06 1.31
C LYS A 146 -5.67 28.43 1.20
N TYR A 147 -4.90 28.82 2.21
CA TYR A 147 -4.19 30.10 2.27
C TYR A 147 -2.79 30.02 1.63
N GLY A 148 -2.40 28.85 1.11
CA GLY A 148 -1.10 28.63 0.48
C GLY A 148 0.02 28.35 1.47
N ASN A 149 -0.30 28.02 2.73
CA ASN A 149 0.71 27.54 3.67
C ASN A 149 0.97 26.06 3.39
N LEU A 150 2.21 25.71 3.03
CA LEU A 150 2.61 24.35 2.70
C LEU A 150 3.71 23.91 3.66
N ALA A 151 3.61 22.69 4.20
CA ALA A 151 4.68 22.11 4.99
C ALA A 151 4.79 20.59 4.82
N VAL A 152 5.99 20.07 5.04
CA VAL A 152 6.24 18.65 5.26
C VAL A 152 6.93 18.49 6.60
N ILE A 153 6.41 17.60 7.41
CA ILE A 153 6.80 17.41 8.81
C ILE A 153 7.33 16.00 8.97
N ALA A 154 8.54 15.88 9.49
CA ALA A 154 9.08 14.65 10.06
C ALA A 154 9.28 14.86 11.58
N PRO A 155 9.51 13.81 12.38
CA PRO A 155 9.62 13.91 13.84
C PRO A 155 10.53 15.02 14.38
N ASP A 156 11.62 15.34 13.70
CA ASP A 156 12.62 16.34 14.11
C ASP A 156 12.81 17.50 13.13
N THR A 157 12.07 17.55 12.03
CA THR A 157 12.28 18.56 10.97
C THR A 157 10.98 19.00 10.31
N ILE A 158 10.96 20.25 9.86
CA ILE A 158 9.82 20.85 9.15
C ILE A 158 10.36 21.61 7.94
N VAL A 159 9.90 21.25 6.74
CA VAL A 159 10.10 22.06 5.53
C VAL A 159 8.84 22.87 5.29
N ARG A 160 9.00 24.14 4.96
CA ARG A 160 7.90 25.05 4.60
C ARG A 160 8.14 25.60 3.20
N ALA A 161 7.06 25.81 2.45
CA ALA A 161 7.10 26.47 1.15
C ALA A 161 5.85 27.33 0.95
N THR A 162 5.93 28.33 0.06
CA THR A 162 4.84 29.27 -0.24
C THR A 162 4.37 29.24 -1.69
N GLN A 163 5.11 28.58 -2.59
CA GLN A 163 4.73 28.45 -4.00
C GLN A 163 4.27 27.02 -4.32
N GLN A 164 5.14 26.05 -4.09
CA GLN A 164 4.87 24.62 -4.32
C GLN A 164 5.75 23.77 -3.41
N LEU A 165 5.26 22.58 -3.07
CA LEU A 165 5.96 21.59 -2.27
C LEU A 165 5.72 20.20 -2.84
N THR A 166 6.74 19.37 -2.83
CA THR A 166 6.65 17.97 -3.26
C THR A 166 7.28 17.10 -2.20
N SER A 167 6.65 15.96 -1.92
CA SER A 167 7.17 14.95 -1.02
C SER A 167 6.93 13.56 -1.60
N THR A 168 7.88 12.67 -1.36
CA THR A 168 7.80 11.24 -1.69
C THR A 168 8.45 10.47 -0.55
N ASN A 169 8.79 9.20 -0.72
CA ASN A 169 9.20 8.29 0.36
C ASN A 169 10.68 8.38 0.70
N PHE A 170 11.16 9.61 0.80
CA PHE A 170 12.41 9.96 1.44
C PHE A 170 12.14 11.20 2.28
N ASN A 171 12.93 11.35 3.35
CA ASN A 171 12.83 12.53 4.20
C ASN A 171 13.18 13.77 3.36
N VAL A 172 12.22 14.67 3.13
CA VAL A 172 12.42 15.85 2.26
C VAL A 172 13.56 16.77 2.72
N CYS A 173 13.87 16.74 4.02
CA CYS A 173 14.97 17.46 4.66
C CYS A 173 16.33 16.81 4.39
N ASP A 174 16.36 15.52 4.04
CA ASP A 174 17.57 14.80 3.71
C ASP A 174 18.09 15.28 2.33
N THR A 175 19.30 15.82 2.31
CA THR A 175 20.02 16.21 1.09
C THR A 175 20.88 15.07 0.54
N GLY A 176 20.85 13.90 1.18
CA GLY A 176 21.60 12.71 0.82
C GLY A 176 21.08 11.99 -0.43
N PRO A 177 21.71 10.86 -0.80
CA PRO A 177 21.43 10.14 -2.04
C PRO A 177 19.99 9.61 -2.13
N GLN A 178 19.25 9.51 -1.02
CA GLN A 178 17.85 9.05 -1.02
C GLN A 178 16.91 10.00 -1.79
N LYS A 179 17.11 11.31 -1.66
CA LYS A 179 16.42 12.34 -2.46
C LYS A 179 16.65 12.16 -3.95
N GLN A 180 17.82 11.65 -4.33
CA GLN A 180 18.20 11.40 -5.72
C GLN A 180 17.74 10.03 -6.25
N ARG A 181 17.34 9.09 -5.38
CA ARG A 181 16.91 7.73 -5.78
C ARG A 181 15.44 7.62 -6.14
N CYS A 182 14.58 8.52 -5.66
CA CYS A 182 13.17 8.49 -6.04
C CYS A 182 12.98 9.12 -7.43
N TRP A 183 12.70 8.29 -8.44
CA TRP A 183 12.51 8.74 -9.84
C TRP A 183 11.30 9.67 -10.04
N ARG A 184 10.33 9.65 -9.12
CA ARG A 184 9.09 10.45 -9.20
C ARG A 184 9.29 11.90 -8.78
N TYR A 185 10.17 12.12 -7.81
CA TYR A 185 10.47 13.45 -7.31
C TYR A 185 10.95 14.43 -8.41
N PRO A 186 11.97 14.11 -9.23
CA PRO A 186 12.39 15.01 -10.30
C PRO A 186 11.32 15.21 -11.39
N ILE A 187 10.49 14.19 -11.67
CA ILE A 187 9.37 14.32 -12.61
C ILE A 187 8.35 15.32 -12.07
N ALA A 188 7.98 15.18 -10.79
CA ALA A 188 7.06 16.09 -10.13
C ALA A 188 7.59 17.54 -10.19
N GLN A 189 8.86 17.74 -9.81
CA GLN A 189 9.50 19.05 -9.88
C GLN A 189 9.47 19.64 -11.31
N GLN A 190 9.76 18.83 -12.32
CA GLN A 190 9.77 19.26 -13.73
C GLN A 190 8.39 19.64 -14.25
N VAL A 191 7.36 18.83 -13.96
CA VAL A 191 5.98 19.12 -14.38
C VAL A 191 5.49 20.43 -13.76
N LEU A 192 5.80 20.65 -12.47
CA LEU A 192 5.38 21.85 -11.76
C LEU A 192 6.15 23.09 -12.21
N SER A 193 7.47 23.00 -12.41
CA SER A 193 8.28 24.14 -12.86
C SER A 193 7.92 24.60 -14.28
N THR A 194 7.56 23.66 -15.16
CA THR A 194 7.26 23.96 -16.58
C THR A 194 5.79 24.33 -16.79
N GLY A 195 4.87 23.59 -16.17
CA GLY A 195 3.43 23.75 -16.38
C GLY A 195 2.75 24.67 -15.36
N GLY A 196 3.33 24.84 -14.17
CA GLY A 196 2.68 25.45 -13.01
C GLY A 196 1.59 24.58 -12.40
N ILE A 197 1.06 25.02 -11.25
CA ILE A 197 -0.04 24.34 -10.55
C ILE A 197 -1.36 24.57 -11.31
N SER A 198 -2.03 23.47 -11.65
CA SER A 198 -3.40 23.44 -12.16
C SER A 198 -3.94 22.01 -12.08
N HIS A 199 -5.26 21.83 -12.07
CA HIS A 199 -5.86 20.48 -12.14
C HIS A 199 -5.28 19.63 -13.27
N ALA A 200 -5.21 20.18 -14.50
CA ALA A 200 -4.70 19.45 -15.66
C ALA A 200 -3.23 19.02 -15.52
N ASN A 201 -2.38 19.86 -14.93
CA ASN A 201 -0.99 19.50 -14.70
C ASN A 201 -0.82 18.52 -13.53
N LEU A 202 -1.66 18.61 -12.50
CA LEU A 202 -1.66 17.64 -11.40
C LEU A 202 -2.12 16.26 -11.87
N VAL A 203 -3.08 16.16 -12.80
CA VAL A 203 -3.45 14.89 -13.44
C VAL A 203 -2.29 14.31 -14.25
N LYS A 204 -1.61 15.13 -15.07
CA LYS A 204 -0.40 14.71 -15.80
C LYS A 204 0.70 14.24 -14.85
N LEU A 205 0.90 14.95 -13.74
CA LEU A 205 1.88 14.60 -12.72
C LEU A 205 1.52 13.26 -12.07
N ALA A 206 0.27 13.08 -11.66
CA ALA A 206 -0.22 11.85 -11.07
C ALA A 206 -0.01 10.65 -12.01
N ASP A 207 -0.36 10.79 -13.29
CA ASP A 207 -0.13 9.77 -14.31
C ASP A 207 1.36 9.42 -14.49
N ALA A 208 2.19 10.46 -14.65
CA ALA A 208 3.63 10.31 -14.86
C ALA A 208 4.34 9.69 -13.65
N THR A 209 3.87 9.96 -12.43
CA THR A 209 4.44 9.46 -11.18
C THR A 209 3.73 8.22 -10.63
N SER A 210 2.73 7.69 -11.34
CA SER A 210 2.01 6.50 -10.90
C SER A 210 2.90 5.25 -10.96
N TRP A 211 2.81 4.46 -9.89
CA TRP A 211 3.49 3.19 -9.72
C TRP A 211 2.66 2.05 -10.34
N ARG A 212 3.30 1.22 -11.18
CA ARG A 212 2.62 0.24 -12.06
C ARG A 212 3.30 -1.13 -12.07
N GLU A 213 3.64 -1.62 -10.88
CA GLU A 213 4.30 -2.92 -10.69
C GLU A 213 3.43 -3.84 -9.81
N PHE A 214 4.04 -4.60 -8.90
CA PHE A 214 3.36 -5.48 -7.93
C PHE A 214 2.72 -4.75 -6.75
N THR A 215 3.33 -3.66 -6.31
CA THR A 215 2.57 -2.55 -5.69
C THR A 215 2.13 -1.61 -6.80
N THR A 216 1.20 -0.70 -6.52
CA THR A 216 0.64 0.21 -7.53
C THR A 216 -0.02 1.42 -6.89
N THR A 217 -0.26 2.45 -7.71
CA THR A 217 -1.15 3.55 -7.32
C THR A 217 -2.59 3.02 -7.23
N VAL A 218 -3.04 2.80 -5.99
CA VAL A 218 -4.38 2.28 -5.68
C VAL A 218 -5.43 3.33 -6.06
N TYR A 219 -5.19 4.57 -5.65
CA TYR A 219 -6.00 5.73 -6.02
C TYR A 219 -5.14 6.98 -6.08
N THR A 220 -5.69 8.00 -6.74
CA THR A 220 -5.18 9.37 -6.69
C THR A 220 -6.28 10.27 -6.18
N ASN A 221 -5.96 11.21 -5.29
CA ASN A 221 -6.86 12.31 -4.94
C ASN A 221 -6.23 13.64 -5.35
N ILE A 222 -7.04 14.55 -5.90
CA ILE A 222 -6.66 15.93 -6.21
C ILE A 222 -7.69 16.84 -5.56
N HIS A 223 -7.22 17.81 -4.79
CA HIS A 223 -8.05 18.77 -4.08
C HIS A 223 -7.74 20.18 -4.56
N ASN A 224 -8.78 20.97 -4.82
CA ASN A 224 -8.69 22.41 -4.77
C ASN A 224 -9.11 22.85 -3.36
N LEU A 225 -8.13 23.20 -2.53
CA LEU A 225 -8.37 23.55 -1.13
C LEU A 225 -9.11 24.88 -0.98
N SER A 226 -8.98 25.77 -1.97
CA SER A 226 -9.66 27.07 -1.98
C SER A 226 -11.15 26.98 -2.30
N THR A 227 -11.56 26.03 -3.15
CA THR A 227 -12.98 25.82 -3.51
C THR A 227 -13.64 24.63 -2.81
N GLY A 228 -12.83 23.73 -2.25
CA GLY A 228 -13.27 22.47 -1.68
C GLY A 228 -13.58 21.38 -2.72
N ASP A 229 -13.27 21.60 -4.00
CA ASP A 229 -13.46 20.60 -5.05
C ASP A 229 -12.48 19.44 -4.90
N ILE A 230 -12.94 18.24 -5.20
CA ILE A 230 -12.18 17.00 -5.06
C ILE A 230 -12.37 16.14 -6.31
N TRP A 231 -11.28 15.56 -6.81
CA TRP A 231 -11.27 14.56 -7.86
C TRP A 231 -10.56 13.32 -7.36
N PHE A 232 -11.24 12.19 -7.46
CA PHE A 232 -10.64 10.88 -7.24
C PHE A 232 -10.42 10.17 -8.57
N TYR A 233 -9.31 9.47 -8.67
CA TYR A 233 -8.98 8.56 -9.77
C TYR A 233 -8.67 7.19 -9.18
N LEU A 234 -8.95 6.12 -9.93
CA LEU A 234 -8.88 4.75 -9.45
C LEU A 234 -8.09 3.89 -10.43
N ALA A 235 -7.20 3.04 -9.91
CA ALA A 235 -6.60 1.93 -10.66
C ALA A 235 -5.97 2.36 -12.00
N GLU A 236 -5.12 3.39 -11.96
CA GLU A 236 -4.40 3.94 -13.13
C GLU A 236 -5.29 4.58 -14.23
N ASP A 237 -6.59 4.76 -13.98
CA ASP A 237 -7.50 5.49 -14.87
C ASP A 237 -7.57 6.98 -14.52
N PHE A 238 -6.82 7.78 -15.28
CA PHE A 238 -6.77 9.24 -15.13
C PHE A 238 -7.78 9.99 -16.03
N GLN A 239 -8.67 9.28 -16.72
CA GLN A 239 -9.62 9.87 -17.67
C GLN A 239 -11.02 9.99 -17.08
N THR A 240 -11.40 9.10 -16.16
CA THR A 240 -12.77 9.04 -15.62
C THR A 240 -12.81 9.31 -14.10
N PRO A 241 -12.59 10.56 -13.65
CA PRO A 241 -12.61 10.86 -12.22
C PRO A 241 -14.01 10.80 -11.61
N TRP A 242 -14.08 10.41 -10.34
CA TRP A 242 -15.19 10.81 -9.48
C TRP A 242 -14.94 12.24 -8.99
N ARG A 243 -15.68 13.19 -9.56
CA ARG A 243 -15.68 14.59 -9.12
C ARG A 243 -16.72 14.81 -8.03
N THR A 244 -16.31 15.43 -6.94
CA THR A 244 -17.17 15.82 -5.82
C THR A 244 -16.67 17.12 -5.19
N ASN A 245 -17.27 17.51 -4.06
CA ASN A 245 -16.85 18.66 -3.26
C ASN A 245 -16.99 18.30 -1.78
N ILE A 246 -16.09 18.80 -0.93
CA ILE A 246 -16.09 18.48 0.50
C ILE A 246 -17.42 18.82 1.18
N GLN A 247 -18.05 19.93 0.81
CA GLN A 247 -19.34 20.33 1.38
C GLN A 247 -20.47 19.39 0.92
N THR A 248 -20.42 18.91 -0.32
CA THR A 248 -21.36 17.90 -0.84
C THR A 248 -21.20 16.59 -0.08
N LEU A 249 -19.98 16.15 0.20
CA LEU A 249 -19.71 14.95 0.99
C LEU A 249 -20.30 15.10 2.39
N LEU A 250 -19.97 16.19 3.09
CA LEU A 250 -20.38 16.46 4.49
C LEU A 250 -21.91 16.60 4.64
N LYS A 251 -22.60 17.22 3.68
CA LYS A 251 -24.08 17.29 3.65
C LYS A 251 -24.73 15.91 3.62
N GLY A 252 -24.04 14.90 3.13
CA GLY A 252 -24.51 13.51 3.09
C GLY A 252 -24.49 12.77 4.42
N GLY A 253 -24.07 13.43 5.52
CA GLY A 253 -24.03 12.85 6.85
C GLY A 253 -22.80 11.96 7.10
N LYS A 254 -22.73 11.40 8.31
CA LYS A 254 -21.65 10.49 8.71
C LYS A 254 -21.79 9.17 7.96
N ARG A 255 -20.78 8.80 7.17
CA ARG A 255 -20.78 7.55 6.39
C ARG A 255 -19.38 7.21 5.88
N SER A 256 -19.19 5.97 5.48
CA SER A 256 -18.01 5.51 4.75
C SER A 256 -18.41 5.15 3.32
N ILE A 257 -17.73 5.75 2.35
CA ILE A 257 -17.98 5.53 0.92
C ILE A 257 -16.87 4.63 0.39
N LEU A 258 -17.23 3.45 -0.07
CA LEU A 258 -16.30 2.58 -0.78
C LEU A 258 -15.90 3.26 -2.10
N LEU A 259 -14.62 3.55 -2.30
CA LEU A 259 -14.18 4.35 -3.44
C LEU A 259 -14.55 3.69 -4.77
N THR A 260 -14.35 2.37 -4.89
CA THR A 260 -14.67 1.59 -6.10
C THR A 260 -16.15 1.65 -6.49
N SER A 261 -17.07 1.88 -5.53
CA SER A 261 -18.50 2.05 -5.82
C SER A 261 -18.81 3.28 -6.68
N GLN A 262 -17.91 4.25 -6.71
CA GLN A 262 -18.05 5.48 -7.50
C GLN A 262 -17.47 5.34 -8.93
N PHE A 263 -16.91 4.16 -9.26
CA PHE A 263 -16.32 3.88 -10.57
C PHE A 263 -16.93 2.61 -11.22
N PRO A 264 -18.26 2.53 -11.41
CA PRO A 264 -18.91 1.33 -11.96
C PRO A 264 -18.48 1.02 -13.41
N GLN A 265 -17.98 2.02 -14.14
CA GLN A 265 -17.50 1.86 -15.51
C GLN A 265 -15.99 1.60 -15.61
N ASN A 266 -15.24 1.71 -14.50
CA ASN A 266 -13.81 1.41 -14.51
C ASN A 266 -13.58 -0.04 -14.92
N ALA A 267 -12.63 -0.23 -15.83
CA ALA A 267 -12.46 -1.49 -16.52
C ALA A 267 -11.99 -2.62 -15.56
N GLY A 268 -11.17 -2.29 -14.56
CA GLY A 268 -10.76 -3.23 -13.50
C GLY A 268 -11.91 -3.60 -12.56
N VAL A 269 -12.79 -2.65 -12.22
CA VAL A 269 -14.02 -2.92 -11.44
C VAL A 269 -14.94 -3.88 -12.21
N ARG A 270 -15.16 -3.64 -13.49
CA ARG A 270 -15.98 -4.51 -14.36
C ARG A 270 -15.36 -5.90 -14.52
N LEU A 271 -14.04 -5.99 -14.66
CA LEU A 271 -13.35 -7.29 -14.70
C LEU A 271 -13.52 -8.07 -13.38
N THR A 272 -13.43 -7.39 -12.24
CA THR A 272 -13.66 -7.99 -10.92
C THR A 272 -15.10 -8.52 -10.79
N GLN A 273 -16.09 -7.81 -11.34
CA GLN A 273 -17.48 -8.28 -11.40
C GLN A 273 -17.62 -9.53 -12.28
N VAL A 274 -17.02 -9.55 -13.48
CA VAL A 274 -17.02 -10.73 -14.36
C VAL A 274 -16.42 -11.94 -13.65
N LEU A 275 -15.29 -11.76 -12.97
CA LEU A 275 -14.63 -12.81 -12.22
C LEU A 275 -15.48 -13.31 -11.05
N THR A 276 -16.19 -12.41 -10.37
CA THR A 276 -17.06 -12.76 -9.24
C THR A 276 -18.29 -13.52 -9.69
N ASN A 277 -18.92 -13.09 -10.79
CA ASN A 277 -20.19 -13.66 -11.26
C ASN A 277 -20.00 -14.99 -12.01
N HIS A 278 -18.92 -15.12 -12.80
CA HIS A 278 -18.73 -16.29 -13.66
C HIS A 278 -17.61 -17.21 -13.19
N GLY A 279 -16.58 -16.68 -12.51
CA GLY A 279 -15.50 -17.49 -11.94
C GLY A 279 -14.69 -18.34 -12.93
N THR A 280 -14.64 -17.98 -14.23
CA THR A 280 -13.92 -18.77 -15.25
C THR A 280 -12.98 -17.94 -16.13
N ALA A 281 -11.87 -18.55 -16.55
CA ALA A 281 -10.92 -17.94 -17.49
C ALA A 281 -11.56 -17.63 -18.86
N LYS A 282 -12.55 -18.44 -19.29
CA LYS A 282 -13.31 -18.21 -20.53
C LYS A 282 -14.11 -16.91 -20.46
N ALA A 283 -14.81 -16.65 -19.35
CA ALA A 283 -15.56 -15.40 -19.17
C ALA A 283 -14.64 -14.17 -19.13
N VAL A 284 -13.51 -14.27 -18.43
CA VAL A 284 -12.50 -13.19 -18.44
C VAL A 284 -11.97 -12.93 -19.85
N SER A 285 -11.62 -13.98 -20.58
CA SER A 285 -11.12 -13.85 -21.97
C SER A 285 -12.17 -13.24 -22.89
N ALA A 286 -13.44 -13.66 -22.78
CA ALA A 286 -14.54 -13.07 -23.54
C ALA A 286 -14.74 -11.58 -23.22
N PHE A 287 -14.65 -11.18 -21.94
CA PHE A 287 -14.70 -9.78 -21.54
C PHE A 287 -13.58 -8.95 -22.17
N LEU A 288 -12.34 -9.45 -22.14
CA LEU A 288 -11.19 -8.77 -22.73
C LEU A 288 -11.26 -8.65 -24.26
N GLN A 289 -11.86 -9.64 -24.94
CA GLN A 289 -12.04 -9.65 -26.39
C GLN A 289 -13.20 -8.74 -26.84
N ALA A 290 -14.31 -8.75 -26.10
CA ALA A 290 -15.47 -7.90 -26.40
C ALA A 290 -15.21 -6.42 -26.08
N GLY A 291 -14.36 -6.15 -25.08
CA GLY A 291 -13.95 -4.80 -24.73
C GLY A 291 -13.00 -4.20 -25.75
N ARG A 292 -13.24 -2.94 -26.14
CA ARG A 292 -12.31 -2.14 -26.98
C ARG A 292 -11.15 -1.59 -26.14
N PHE A 293 -10.45 -2.46 -25.42
CA PHE A 293 -9.33 -2.09 -24.55
C PHE A 293 -8.00 -2.15 -25.31
N SER A 294 -7.12 -1.18 -25.06
CA SER A 294 -5.73 -1.27 -25.50
C SER A 294 -5.01 -2.40 -24.75
N GLU A 295 -3.90 -2.88 -25.31
CA GLU A 295 -3.10 -3.93 -24.66
C GLU A 295 -2.59 -3.50 -23.28
N ALA A 296 -2.21 -2.22 -23.12
CA ALA A 296 -1.83 -1.65 -21.83
C ALA A 296 -2.99 -1.61 -20.82
N GLN A 297 -4.23 -1.33 -21.27
CA GLN A 297 -5.41 -1.41 -20.41
C GLN A 297 -5.69 -2.86 -19.99
N LYS A 298 -5.54 -3.83 -20.90
CA LYS A 298 -5.67 -5.26 -20.58
C LYS A 298 -4.63 -5.70 -19.55
N GLU A 299 -3.37 -5.30 -19.73
CA GLU A 299 -2.29 -5.54 -18.77
C GLU A 299 -2.66 -5.00 -17.39
N SER A 300 -2.97 -3.71 -17.29
CA SER A 300 -3.26 -3.03 -16.03
C SER A 300 -4.45 -3.68 -15.31
N MET A 301 -5.58 -3.89 -16.00
CA MET A 301 -6.75 -4.57 -15.41
C MET A 301 -6.43 -5.97 -14.87
N LEU A 302 -5.72 -6.78 -15.68
CA LEU A 302 -5.39 -8.15 -15.31
C LEU A 302 -4.41 -8.19 -14.14
N ARG A 303 -3.38 -7.35 -14.16
CA ARG A 303 -2.41 -7.21 -13.07
C ARG A 303 -3.10 -6.80 -11.77
N LEU A 304 -3.83 -5.69 -11.78
CA LEU A 304 -4.48 -5.17 -10.59
C LEU A 304 -5.50 -6.15 -10.01
N THR A 305 -6.32 -6.76 -10.87
CA THR A 305 -7.29 -7.79 -10.43
C THR A 305 -6.56 -9.02 -9.89
N PHE A 306 -5.49 -9.49 -10.53
CA PHE A 306 -4.68 -10.60 -10.04
C PHE A 306 -4.08 -10.30 -8.68
N LEU A 307 -3.42 -9.15 -8.52
CA LEU A 307 -2.77 -8.74 -7.27
C LEU A 307 -3.78 -8.66 -6.13
N HIS A 308 -4.96 -8.09 -6.37
CA HIS A 308 -6.03 -8.06 -5.38
C HIS A 308 -6.51 -9.47 -5.01
N GLN A 309 -6.79 -10.33 -5.99
CA GLN A 309 -7.24 -11.69 -5.69
C GLN A 309 -6.18 -12.53 -5.00
N PHE A 310 -4.90 -12.36 -5.35
CA PHE A 310 -3.81 -13.19 -4.86
C PHE A 310 -3.27 -12.70 -3.52
N TYR A 311 -2.94 -11.42 -3.39
CA TYR A 311 -2.28 -10.86 -2.20
C TYR A 311 -3.25 -10.27 -1.18
N ILE A 312 -4.45 -9.82 -1.58
CA ILE A 312 -5.41 -9.23 -0.64
C ILE A 312 -6.49 -10.24 -0.25
N GLU A 313 -7.24 -10.77 -1.20
CA GLU A 313 -8.36 -11.68 -0.92
C GLU A 313 -7.93 -13.13 -0.62
N LYS A 314 -6.67 -13.48 -0.91
CA LYS A 314 -6.15 -14.86 -0.87
C LYS A 314 -7.02 -15.86 -1.64
N ALA A 315 -7.74 -15.40 -2.65
CA ALA A 315 -8.61 -16.19 -3.50
C ALA A 315 -7.78 -16.93 -4.56
N PHE A 316 -6.90 -17.84 -4.13
CA PHE A 316 -5.88 -18.48 -4.97
C PHE A 316 -6.46 -19.15 -6.22
N ALA A 317 -7.66 -19.74 -6.12
CA ALA A 317 -8.37 -20.31 -7.26
C ALA A 317 -8.69 -19.27 -8.34
N LYS A 318 -9.20 -18.08 -7.94
CA LYS A 318 -9.49 -16.98 -8.86
C LYS A 318 -8.20 -16.37 -9.44
N ALA A 319 -7.21 -16.12 -8.60
CA ALA A 319 -5.91 -15.61 -9.02
C ALA A 319 -5.23 -16.53 -10.06
N SER A 320 -5.33 -17.84 -9.87
CA SER A 320 -4.80 -18.85 -10.81
C SER A 320 -5.42 -18.79 -12.21
N LEU A 321 -6.65 -18.28 -12.34
CA LEU A 321 -7.29 -18.06 -13.65
C LEU A 321 -6.73 -16.82 -14.35
N LEU A 322 -6.32 -15.80 -13.57
CA LEU A 322 -5.88 -14.50 -14.07
C LEU A 322 -4.42 -14.50 -14.49
N PHE A 323 -3.54 -15.14 -13.70
CA PHE A 323 -2.09 -15.06 -13.93
C PHE A 323 -1.66 -15.47 -15.35
N PRO A 324 -2.12 -16.61 -15.91
CA PRO A 324 -1.73 -17.00 -17.28
C PRO A 324 -2.30 -16.09 -18.37
N LEU A 325 -3.37 -15.33 -18.08
CA LEU A 325 -3.90 -14.31 -18.98
C LEU A 325 -3.05 -13.05 -18.89
N TRP A 326 -2.71 -12.61 -17.67
CA TRP A 326 -1.82 -11.47 -17.45
C TRP A 326 -0.45 -11.68 -18.07
N GLU A 327 0.14 -12.88 -17.95
CA GLU A 327 1.44 -13.21 -18.54
C GLU A 327 1.55 -12.87 -20.03
N ARG A 328 0.44 -12.96 -20.78
CA ARG A 328 0.40 -12.64 -22.22
C ARG A 328 0.61 -11.15 -22.51
N TYR A 329 0.27 -10.29 -21.56
CA TYR A 329 0.32 -8.83 -21.70
C TYR A 329 1.49 -8.20 -20.93
N LEU A 330 2.26 -8.97 -20.15
CA LEU A 330 3.46 -8.50 -19.45
C LEU A 330 4.43 -7.69 -20.33
N PRO A 331 4.71 -8.07 -21.60
CA PRO A 331 5.63 -7.30 -22.45
C PRO A 331 5.22 -5.84 -22.70
N THR A 332 3.95 -5.50 -22.49
CA THR A 332 3.45 -4.13 -22.67
C THR A 332 3.83 -3.21 -21.50
N ASN A 333 4.12 -3.76 -20.32
CA ASN A 333 4.49 -3.01 -19.14
C ASN A 333 5.96 -3.25 -18.78
N LYS A 334 6.81 -2.37 -19.30
CA LYS A 334 8.27 -2.42 -19.11
C LYS A 334 8.72 -2.12 -17.68
N LYS A 335 7.82 -1.69 -16.79
CA LYS A 335 8.15 -1.39 -15.39
C LYS A 335 8.15 -2.65 -14.51
N VAL A 336 7.45 -3.72 -14.93
CA VAL A 336 7.33 -4.93 -14.12
C VAL A 336 8.66 -5.69 -14.08
N ASP A 337 9.17 -5.93 -12.88
CA ASP A 337 10.37 -6.73 -12.65
C ASP A 337 10.14 -8.21 -13.04
N GLY A 338 10.92 -8.70 -14.00
CA GLY A 338 10.81 -10.08 -14.50
C GLY A 338 11.16 -11.15 -13.46
N THR A 339 12.05 -10.86 -12.51
CA THR A 339 12.36 -11.75 -11.38
C THR A 339 11.16 -11.84 -10.44
N GLU A 340 10.50 -10.71 -10.13
CA GLU A 340 9.29 -10.70 -9.29
C GLU A 340 8.11 -11.43 -9.97
N VAL A 341 8.03 -11.40 -11.31
CA VAL A 341 7.09 -12.23 -12.09
C VAL A 341 7.36 -13.73 -11.89
N GLN A 342 8.61 -14.17 -12.01
CA GLN A 342 8.93 -15.60 -11.82
C GLN A 342 8.70 -16.04 -10.37
N PHE A 343 9.07 -15.19 -9.40
CA PHE A 343 8.74 -15.40 -7.99
C PHE A 343 7.24 -15.60 -7.79
N THR A 344 6.42 -14.67 -8.29
CA THR A 344 4.96 -14.73 -8.17
C THR A 344 4.38 -15.95 -8.89
N LYS A 345 4.91 -16.30 -10.07
CA LYS A 345 4.52 -17.50 -10.81
C LYS A 345 4.75 -18.77 -9.98
N ALA A 346 5.90 -18.85 -9.30
CA ALA A 346 6.20 -19.96 -8.41
C ALA A 346 5.24 -20.02 -7.22
N GLU A 347 4.89 -18.89 -6.60
CA GLU A 347 3.87 -18.85 -5.54
C GLU A 347 2.51 -19.34 -6.06
N VAL A 348 2.06 -18.86 -7.24
CA VAL A 348 0.80 -19.31 -7.85
C VAL A 348 0.81 -20.82 -8.08
N LEU A 349 1.88 -21.37 -8.65
CA LEU A 349 2.02 -22.82 -8.85
C LEU A 349 2.01 -23.59 -7.52
N ALA A 350 2.71 -23.09 -6.50
CA ALA A 350 2.73 -23.71 -5.19
C ALA A 350 1.35 -23.73 -4.53
N THR A 351 0.53 -22.66 -4.66
CA THR A 351 -0.87 -22.66 -4.17
C THR A 351 -1.77 -23.67 -4.88
N GLN A 352 -1.40 -24.12 -6.08
CA GLN A 352 -2.10 -25.18 -6.82
C GLN A 352 -1.64 -26.59 -6.42
N GLY A 353 -0.71 -26.74 -5.48
CA GLY A 353 -0.06 -28.01 -5.13
C GLY A 353 1.04 -28.43 -6.11
N LYS A 354 1.40 -27.59 -7.08
CA LYS A 354 2.42 -27.88 -8.11
C LYS A 354 3.82 -27.50 -7.66
N LYS A 355 4.20 -27.99 -6.48
CA LYS A 355 5.44 -27.63 -5.79
C LYS A 355 6.72 -27.87 -6.62
N ALA A 356 6.80 -28.99 -7.33
CA ALA A 356 7.95 -29.30 -8.18
C ALA A 356 8.09 -28.33 -9.37
N GLU A 357 6.98 -27.90 -9.96
CA GLU A 357 6.99 -26.88 -11.02
C GLU A 357 7.41 -25.52 -10.46
N ALA A 358 6.89 -25.12 -9.29
CA ALA A 358 7.28 -23.89 -8.62
C ALA A 358 8.80 -23.84 -8.35
N ILE A 359 9.39 -24.94 -7.86
CA ILE A 359 10.84 -25.06 -7.64
C ILE A 359 11.61 -24.86 -8.95
N ARG A 360 11.21 -25.53 -10.05
CA ARG A 360 11.87 -25.37 -11.36
C ARG A 360 11.81 -23.94 -11.89
N VAL A 361 10.69 -23.24 -11.67
CA VAL A 361 10.56 -21.82 -12.05
C VAL A 361 11.57 -20.97 -11.31
N LEU A 362 11.73 -21.17 -9.99
CA LEU A 362 12.71 -20.43 -9.18
C LEU A 362 14.15 -20.74 -9.56
N GLU A 363 14.47 -22.01 -9.83
CA GLU A 363 15.80 -22.44 -10.28
C GLU A 363 16.20 -21.85 -11.63
N ALA A 364 15.21 -21.53 -12.49
CA ALA A 364 15.45 -20.94 -13.81
C ALA A 364 15.63 -19.41 -13.77
N VAL A 365 15.48 -18.76 -12.62
CA VAL A 365 15.69 -17.31 -12.48
C VAL A 365 17.17 -16.99 -12.65
N GLN A 366 17.51 -16.20 -13.67
CA GLN A 366 18.91 -15.87 -13.99
C GLN A 366 19.57 -14.98 -12.94
N THR A 367 18.81 -14.04 -12.37
CA THR A 367 19.29 -13.08 -11.36
C THR A 367 18.43 -13.23 -10.10
N PRO A 368 18.61 -14.31 -9.32
CA PRO A 368 17.82 -14.52 -8.12
C PRO A 368 18.07 -13.40 -7.11
N ASN A 369 17.05 -13.12 -6.31
CA ASN A 369 17.12 -12.19 -5.20
C ASN A 369 16.77 -12.93 -3.90
N TRP A 370 16.82 -12.22 -2.78
CA TRP A 370 16.55 -12.83 -1.47
C TRP A 370 15.16 -13.47 -1.39
N LYS A 371 14.13 -12.95 -2.08
CA LYS A 371 12.79 -13.53 -2.08
C LYS A 371 12.75 -14.85 -2.83
N THR A 372 13.37 -14.93 -4.01
CA THR A 372 13.44 -16.18 -4.77
C THR A 372 14.19 -17.25 -4.00
N ASP A 373 15.29 -16.90 -3.35
CA ASP A 373 16.07 -17.83 -2.53
C ASP A 373 15.31 -18.28 -1.28
N ALA A 374 14.65 -17.34 -0.59
CA ALA A 374 13.85 -17.64 0.59
C ALA A 374 12.66 -18.56 0.26
N LEU A 375 11.95 -18.30 -0.85
CA LEU A 375 10.85 -19.15 -1.28
C LEU A 375 11.35 -20.52 -1.74
N LEU A 376 12.48 -20.58 -2.46
CA LEU A 376 13.07 -21.84 -2.87
C LEU A 376 13.47 -22.70 -1.65
N ALA A 377 14.09 -22.09 -0.63
CA ALA A 377 14.42 -22.77 0.62
C ALA A 377 13.17 -23.21 1.40
N ASN A 378 12.14 -22.36 1.45
CA ASN A 378 10.85 -22.69 2.05
C ASN A 378 10.20 -23.88 1.33
N LEU A 379 10.10 -23.86 0.00
CA LEU A 379 9.55 -24.96 -0.78
C LEU A 379 10.42 -26.23 -0.64
N ARG A 380 11.74 -26.16 -0.59
CA ARG A 380 12.57 -27.37 -0.37
C ARG A 380 12.56 -27.88 1.06
N ASN A 381 12.03 -27.10 2.01
CA ASN A 381 12.08 -27.38 3.45
C ASN A 381 13.53 -27.53 3.97
N THR A 382 14.46 -26.73 3.44
CA THR A 382 15.90 -26.83 3.73
C THR A 382 16.39 -25.81 4.76
N ALA A 383 15.53 -24.92 5.24
CA ALA A 383 15.91 -23.94 6.26
C ALA A 383 16.30 -24.66 7.57
N GLN A 384 17.35 -24.18 8.24
CA GLN A 384 17.65 -24.53 9.64
C GLN A 384 16.73 -23.69 10.55
N PRO A 385 15.65 -24.26 11.11
CA PRO A 385 14.64 -23.48 11.78
C PRO A 385 14.96 -23.29 13.26
N ASN A 386 14.64 -22.12 13.80
CA ASN A 386 14.49 -21.93 15.24
C ASN A 386 13.00 -21.81 15.65
N VAL A 387 12.09 -21.87 14.67
CA VAL A 387 10.64 -21.83 14.87
C VAL A 387 9.98 -22.91 14.01
N VAL A 388 9.06 -23.65 14.60
CA VAL A 388 8.21 -24.60 13.87
C VAL A 388 6.74 -24.31 14.20
N LEU A 389 5.96 -23.98 13.19
CA LEU A 389 4.52 -23.75 13.31
C LEU A 389 3.79 -24.98 12.78
N HIS A 390 2.79 -25.45 13.52
CA HIS A 390 2.00 -26.63 13.16
C HIS A 390 0.56 -26.23 12.87
N LEU A 391 -0.09 -27.00 12.00
CA LEU A 391 -1.53 -26.97 11.79
C LEU A 391 -2.03 -28.40 11.61
N ASN A 392 -2.76 -28.91 12.58
CA ASN A 392 -3.31 -30.27 12.52
C ASN A 392 -4.49 -30.36 11.55
N GLY A 393 -4.64 -31.50 10.86
CA GLY A 393 -5.73 -31.76 9.93
C GLY A 393 -5.47 -31.25 8.50
N PHE A 394 -6.57 -31.02 7.75
CA PHE A 394 -6.53 -30.54 6.36
C PHE A 394 -5.68 -31.38 5.39
N LEU A 395 -5.65 -32.70 5.57
CA LEU A 395 -4.79 -33.61 4.79
C LEU A 395 -5.09 -33.61 3.28
N ASN A 396 -6.29 -33.18 2.88
CA ASN A 396 -6.70 -33.09 1.48
C ASN A 396 -6.46 -31.71 0.84
N ALA A 397 -5.92 -30.74 1.60
CA ALA A 397 -5.63 -29.42 1.06
C ALA A 397 -4.54 -29.48 -0.02
N LYS A 398 -4.67 -28.65 -1.05
CA LYS A 398 -3.65 -28.55 -2.11
C LYS A 398 -2.46 -27.76 -1.61
N ALA A 399 -2.72 -26.68 -0.85
CA ALA A 399 -1.70 -25.87 -0.22
C ALA A 399 -2.19 -25.31 1.11
N VAL A 400 -1.25 -25.19 2.04
CA VAL A 400 -1.44 -24.41 3.27
C VAL A 400 -0.31 -23.38 3.31
N VAL A 401 -0.68 -22.12 3.45
CA VAL A 401 0.27 -21.00 3.60
C VAL A 401 0.08 -20.32 4.93
N ALA A 402 1.16 -19.87 5.55
CA ALA A 402 1.11 -18.95 6.68
C ALA A 402 1.34 -17.52 6.20
N GLU A 403 0.50 -16.61 6.68
CA GLU A 403 0.74 -15.17 6.63
C GLU A 403 1.28 -14.74 7.99
N VAL A 404 2.48 -14.16 7.99
CA VAL A 404 3.11 -13.60 9.20
C VAL A 404 2.94 -12.08 9.16
N LYS A 405 2.47 -11.51 10.27
CA LYS A 405 2.24 -10.06 10.38
C LYS A 405 3.53 -9.29 10.07
N GLY A 406 3.44 -8.32 9.17
CA GLY A 406 4.58 -7.55 8.67
C GLY A 406 5.26 -8.11 7.42
N HIS A 407 5.00 -9.36 7.04
CA HIS A 407 5.59 -10.02 5.86
C HIS A 407 4.53 -10.24 4.77
N TYR A 408 3.87 -9.16 4.34
CA TYR A 408 2.61 -9.25 3.59
C TYR A 408 2.74 -9.60 2.09
N ASN A 409 3.94 -9.49 1.52
CA ASN A 409 4.23 -9.77 0.11
C ASN A 409 5.08 -11.05 -0.07
N PHE A 410 4.93 -11.99 0.85
CA PHE A 410 5.63 -13.27 0.84
C PHE A 410 4.79 -14.36 1.51
N TYR A 411 4.56 -15.48 0.83
CA TYR A 411 3.89 -16.63 1.43
C TYR A 411 4.86 -17.66 1.99
N TYR A 412 4.62 -18.08 3.22
CA TYR A 412 5.31 -19.22 3.82
C TYR A 412 4.50 -20.50 3.61
N PHE A 413 4.93 -21.35 2.70
CA PHE A 413 4.27 -22.62 2.41
C PHE A 413 4.60 -23.66 3.49
N LEU A 414 3.58 -24.30 4.03
CA LEU A 414 3.71 -25.43 4.94
C LEU A 414 3.96 -26.72 4.16
N HIS A 415 4.59 -27.67 4.83
CA HIS A 415 4.82 -29.03 4.32
C HIS A 415 3.89 -30.02 5.00
N LYS A 416 3.35 -30.94 4.21
CA LYS A 416 2.48 -31.99 4.70
C LYS A 416 3.25 -32.93 5.65
N THR A 417 2.57 -33.34 6.72
CA THR A 417 3.03 -34.31 7.73
C THR A 417 1.95 -35.38 7.89
N PRO A 418 2.20 -36.48 8.63
CA PRO A 418 1.18 -37.49 8.88
C PRO A 418 -0.07 -36.94 9.59
N ALA A 419 0.08 -35.93 10.46
CA ALA A 419 -1.01 -35.37 11.26
C ALA A 419 -1.64 -34.08 10.69
N GLY A 420 -1.00 -33.47 9.69
CA GLY A 420 -1.44 -32.19 9.14
C GLY A 420 -0.31 -31.49 8.39
N TRP A 421 0.04 -30.28 8.82
CA TRP A 421 0.98 -29.40 8.12
C TRP A 421 1.99 -28.77 9.10
N ALA A 422 3.20 -28.49 8.63
CA ALA A 422 4.23 -27.82 9.41
C ALA A 422 5.04 -26.81 8.58
N LEU A 423 5.29 -25.64 9.14
CA LEU A 423 6.22 -24.64 8.61
C LEU A 423 7.47 -24.62 9.48
N ARG A 424 8.64 -24.79 8.84
CA ARG A 424 9.95 -24.59 9.45
C ARG A 424 10.48 -23.23 9.01
N LEU A 425 10.72 -22.32 9.96
CA LEU A 425 11.18 -20.97 9.67
C LEU A 425 12.35 -20.58 10.58
N LYS A 426 13.21 -19.72 10.04
CA LYS A 426 14.23 -19.01 10.80
C LYS A 426 13.71 -17.60 11.03
N SER A 427 13.60 -17.17 12.28
CA SER A 427 13.17 -15.82 12.65
C SER A 427 14.06 -15.27 13.77
N ASP A 428 14.36 -13.99 13.69
CA ASP A 428 15.01 -13.20 14.73
C ASP A 428 13.99 -12.56 15.71
N GLN A 429 12.69 -12.68 15.43
CA GLN A 429 11.64 -12.13 16.28
C GLN A 429 11.38 -13.04 17.48
N THR A 430 11.27 -12.42 18.65
CA THR A 430 10.92 -13.12 19.90
C THR A 430 9.43 -13.46 19.98
N GLU A 431 8.60 -12.78 19.20
CA GLU A 431 7.17 -13.03 19.05
C GLU A 431 6.79 -12.98 17.56
N LEU A 432 6.00 -13.95 17.11
CA LEU A 432 5.42 -13.99 15.77
C LEU A 432 3.89 -14.00 15.88
N LYS A 433 3.25 -13.11 15.13
CA LYS A 433 1.79 -13.14 14.93
C LYS A 433 1.51 -13.68 13.53
N TYR A 434 0.72 -14.74 13.42
CA TYR A 434 0.44 -15.36 12.12
C TYR A 434 -0.98 -15.93 12.02
N CYS A 435 -1.41 -16.20 10.79
CA CYS A 435 -2.59 -17.03 10.52
C CYS A 435 -2.30 -17.95 9.33
N PHE A 436 -3.15 -18.95 9.12
CA PHE A 436 -3.03 -19.86 7.99
C PHE A 436 -4.12 -19.61 6.96
N TYR A 437 -3.81 -19.89 5.69
CA TYR A 437 -4.79 -20.03 4.63
C TYR A 437 -4.69 -21.44 4.05
N VAL A 438 -5.75 -22.22 4.22
CA VAL A 438 -5.91 -23.57 3.66
C VAL A 438 -6.70 -23.44 2.38
N ASP A 439 -6.07 -23.64 1.22
CA ASP A 439 -6.66 -23.44 -0.10
C ASP A 439 -7.39 -22.07 -0.24
N GLY A 440 -6.79 -21.03 0.35
CA GLY A 440 -7.32 -19.66 0.36
C GLY A 440 -8.33 -19.34 1.45
N LYS A 441 -8.73 -20.32 2.27
CA LYS A 441 -9.61 -20.11 3.42
C LYS A 441 -8.79 -19.89 4.68
N ARG A 442 -8.99 -18.73 5.32
CA ARG A 442 -8.30 -18.39 6.55
C ARG A 442 -8.68 -19.31 7.71
N THR A 443 -7.71 -19.67 8.54
CA THR A 443 -7.89 -20.37 9.81
C THR A 443 -6.77 -20.00 10.79
N VAL A 444 -7.02 -20.23 12.07
CA VAL A 444 -6.01 -20.23 13.14
C VAL A 444 -5.84 -21.66 13.67
N ASP A 445 -4.67 -21.97 14.23
CA ASP A 445 -4.47 -23.20 15.00
C ASP A 445 -5.12 -23.04 16.39
N PRO A 446 -6.15 -23.84 16.73
CA PRO A 446 -6.80 -23.74 18.04
C PRO A 446 -5.88 -24.15 19.21
N ALA A 447 -4.76 -24.82 18.94
CA ALA A 447 -3.79 -25.20 19.97
C ALA A 447 -2.83 -24.07 20.38
N GLN A 448 -2.87 -22.93 19.70
CA GLN A 448 -1.99 -21.78 19.98
C GLN A 448 -2.79 -20.60 20.52
N PRO A 449 -2.19 -19.73 21.36
CA PRO A 449 -2.83 -18.49 21.79
C PRO A 449 -3.29 -17.67 20.58
N VAL A 450 -4.49 -17.11 20.67
CA VAL A 450 -5.09 -16.27 19.63
C VAL A 450 -5.23 -14.85 20.15
N VAL A 451 -4.81 -13.89 19.35
CA VAL A 451 -5.08 -12.46 19.56
C VAL A 451 -6.06 -12.00 18.49
N GLU A 452 -7.17 -11.47 18.96
CA GLU A 452 -8.25 -10.96 18.12
C GLU A 452 -7.93 -9.57 17.55
N LYS A 453 -8.73 -9.17 16.56
CA LYS A 453 -8.75 -7.82 15.98
C LYS A 453 -7.37 -7.29 15.57
N GLN A 454 -6.56 -8.11 14.92
CA GLN A 454 -5.32 -7.66 14.31
C GLN A 454 -5.60 -7.18 12.90
N GLU A 455 -5.14 -5.97 12.59
CA GLU A 455 -5.15 -5.45 11.22
C GLU A 455 -4.35 -6.38 10.29
N THR A 456 -4.93 -6.70 9.13
CA THR A 456 -4.36 -7.56 8.09
C THR A 456 -3.76 -6.72 6.96
N VAL A 457 -3.10 -7.36 6.00
CA VAL A 457 -2.69 -6.69 4.74
C VAL A 457 -3.87 -6.11 3.97
N LYS A 458 -5.06 -6.71 4.10
CA LYS A 458 -6.28 -6.23 3.45
C LYS A 458 -6.77 -4.93 4.09
N GLY A 459 -6.25 -4.56 5.26
CA GLY A 459 -6.69 -3.44 6.09
C GLY A 459 -7.95 -3.74 6.90
N ASP A 460 -8.47 -4.97 6.84
CA ASP A 460 -9.52 -5.44 7.76
C ASP A 460 -8.89 -6.02 9.05
N PHE A 461 -9.74 -6.47 9.98
CA PHE A 461 -9.32 -6.99 11.27
C PHE A 461 -9.70 -8.46 11.44
N ALA A 462 -8.78 -9.25 11.98
CA ALA A 462 -9.04 -10.67 12.20
C ALA A 462 -8.12 -11.30 13.24
N ALA A 463 -8.41 -12.56 13.59
CA ALA A 463 -7.68 -13.36 14.58
C ALA A 463 -6.32 -13.84 14.06
N PHE A 464 -5.28 -13.74 14.88
CA PHE A 464 -3.95 -14.29 14.62
C PHE A 464 -3.52 -15.19 15.77
N ASN A 465 -2.86 -16.30 15.47
CA ASN A 465 -2.08 -17.04 16.44
C ASN A 465 -0.84 -16.26 16.87
N VAL A 466 -0.35 -16.54 18.08
CA VAL A 466 0.89 -16.00 18.61
C VAL A 466 1.85 -17.12 18.95
N TRP A 467 3.03 -17.08 18.35
CA TRP A 467 4.17 -17.89 18.75
C TRP A 467 5.19 -17.01 19.48
N ARG A 468 5.82 -17.55 20.53
CA ARG A 468 6.87 -16.86 21.29
C ARG A 468 8.07 -17.78 21.45
N LEU A 469 9.26 -17.19 21.33
CA LEU A 469 10.50 -17.88 21.68
C LEU A 469 10.45 -18.20 23.19
N LYS A 470 10.62 -19.47 23.52
CA LYS A 470 10.66 -19.95 24.91
C LYS A 470 12.05 -19.84 25.50
#